data_AF-A0A924JEA7-F1
#
_entry.id   AF-A0A924JEA7-F1
#
_cell.length_a   1.000
_cell.length_b   1.000
_cell.length_c   1.000
_cell.angle_alpha   90.00
_cell.angle_beta   90.00
_cell.angle_gamma   90.00
#
_symmetry.space_group_name_H-M   'P 1'
#
loop_
_entity.id
_entity.type
_entity.pdbx_description
1 polymer ?
#
loop_
_entity_poly.entity_id
_entity_poly.type
_entity_poly.pdbx_seq_one_letter_code
_entity_poly.pdbx_strand_id
1 'polypeptide(L)'
;MRWVAQRHLMQILAIGAGLLAISGGGFYWLEPRVDSYADGLWLAFITAATVGYGDLVPSTAASRIFAVFIVLLGYAIFSLVTASIAALFVGEDEKGLEKELHAEIRTLRSEIRELRREIERFRDHPP
;
A
#
# COMPACT_ATOMS: atom_id res chain seq x y z
N MET A 1 -10.79 3.59 10.44
CA MET A 1 -10.09 2.87 9.35
C MET A 1 -8.83 3.57 8.82
N ARG A 2 -8.84 4.89 8.52
CA ARG A 2 -7.64 5.62 8.03
C ARG A 2 -6.39 5.48 8.92
N TRP A 3 -6.58 5.38 10.23
CA TRP A 3 -5.51 5.21 11.22
C TRP A 3 -4.78 3.85 11.13
N VAL A 4 -5.49 2.79 10.72
CA VAL A 4 -4.92 1.44 10.59
C VAL A 4 -4.14 1.32 9.28
N ALA A 5 -4.68 1.82 8.17
CA ALA A 5 -3.98 1.86 6.88
C ALA A 5 -2.69 2.70 6.94
N GLN A 6 -2.71 3.86 7.59
CA GLN A 6 -1.50 4.66 7.79
C GLN A 6 -0.48 3.94 8.68
N ARG A 7 -0.92 3.25 9.73
CA ARG A 7 -0.03 2.47 10.60
C ARG A 7 0.62 1.31 9.86
N HIS A 8 -0.11 0.62 8.98
CA HIS A 8 0.45 -0.45 8.14
C HIS A 8 1.46 0.07 7.11
N LEU A 9 1.17 1.19 6.44
CA LEU A 9 2.11 1.81 5.53
C LEU A 9 3.41 2.22 6.25
N MET A 10 3.29 2.87 7.41
CA MET A 10 4.45 3.24 8.22
C MET A 10 5.24 2.00 8.70
N GLN A 11 4.56 0.89 9.01
CA GLN A 11 5.22 -0.37 9.34
C GLN A 11 5.98 -0.97 8.16
N ILE A 12 5.39 -0.98 6.95
CA ILE A 12 6.05 -1.47 5.73
C ILE A 12 7.30 -0.63 5.43
N LEU A 13 7.19 0.69 5.55
CA LEU A 13 8.32 1.60 5.34
C LEU A 13 9.40 1.41 6.42
N ALA A 14 9.02 1.24 7.69
CA ALA A 14 9.97 0.99 8.78
C ALA A 14 10.68 -0.37 8.62
N ILE A 15 9.94 -1.42 8.24
CA ILE A 15 10.48 -2.74 7.94
C ILE A 15 11.42 -2.66 6.74
N GLY A 16 11.02 -1.96 5.67
CA GLY A 16 11.86 -1.73 4.49
C GLY A 16 13.15 -0.98 4.82
N ALA A 17 13.07 0.07 5.65
CA ALA A 17 14.24 0.80 6.13
C ALA A 17 15.16 -0.08 6.99
N GLY A 18 14.58 -0.91 7.87
CA GLY A 18 15.32 -1.88 8.67
C GLY A 18 16.02 -2.94 7.81
N LEU A 19 15.32 -3.49 6.82
CA LEU A 19 15.89 -4.43 5.85
C LEU A 19 17.00 -3.79 5.03
N LEU A 20 16.83 -2.54 4.59
CA LEU A 20 17.89 -1.77 3.92
C LEU A 20 19.13 -1.60 4.80
N ALA A 21 18.95 -1.25 6.08
CA ALA A 21 20.05 -1.11 7.03
C ALA A 21 20.79 -2.44 7.25
N ILE A 22 20.05 -3.55 7.35
CA ILE A 22 20.61 -4.90 7.45
C ILE A 22 21.36 -5.27 6.16
N SER A 23 20.77 -4.99 4.99
CA SER A 23 21.40 -5.21 3.69
C SER A 23 22.68 -4.42 3.50
N GLY A 24 22.74 -3.19 4.01
CA GLY A 24 23.97 -2.39 4.01
C GLY A 24 25.10 -3.05 4.80
N GLY A 25 24.77 -3.62 5.96
CA GLY A 25 25.71 -4.42 6.75
C GLY A 25 26.11 -5.72 6.06
N GLY A 26 25.15 -6.37 5.38
CA GLY A 26 25.40 -7.53 4.55
C GLY A 26 26.41 -7.25 3.43
N PHE A 27 26.24 -6.16 2.69
CA PHE A 27 27.22 -5.77 1.67
C PHE A 27 28.57 -5.40 2.25
N TYR A 28 28.61 -4.68 3.38
CA TYR A 28 29.87 -4.39 4.08
C TYR A 28 30.66 -5.66 4.46
N TRP A 29 29.96 -6.77 4.79
CA TRP A 29 30.63 -8.03 5.14
C TRP A 29 30.94 -8.92 3.92
N LEU A 30 30.07 -8.94 2.90
CA LEU A 30 30.19 -9.82 1.73
C LEU A 30 31.00 -9.23 0.57
N GLU A 31 31.13 -7.91 0.49
CA GLU A 31 31.76 -7.21 -0.63
C GLU A 31 33.09 -6.55 -0.20
N PRO A 32 34.25 -7.09 -0.62
CA PRO A 32 35.55 -6.54 -0.24
C PRO A 32 35.83 -5.13 -0.77
N ARG A 33 35.07 -4.67 -1.77
CA ARG A 33 35.19 -3.32 -2.36
C ARG A 33 34.38 -2.25 -1.61
N VAL A 34 33.65 -2.66 -0.58
CA VAL A 34 32.87 -1.77 0.28
C VAL A 34 33.71 -1.47 1.52
N ASP A 35 34.35 -0.29 1.54
CA ASP A 35 35.30 0.09 2.59
C ASP A 35 34.61 0.62 3.86
N SER A 36 33.35 1.05 3.74
CA SER A 36 32.57 1.59 4.86
C SER A 36 31.14 1.07 4.89
N TYR A 37 30.51 1.09 6.07
CA TYR A 37 29.09 0.76 6.20
C TYR A 37 28.20 1.69 5.36
N ALA A 38 28.61 2.95 5.18
CA ALA A 38 27.88 3.91 4.36
C ALA A 38 27.87 3.48 2.88
N ASP A 39 29.00 2.99 2.37
CA ASP A 39 29.11 2.47 0.99
C ASP A 39 28.27 1.20 0.82
N GLY A 40 28.21 0.35 1.86
CA GLY A 40 27.36 -0.84 1.87
C GLY A 40 25.88 -0.48 1.85
N LEU A 41 25.47 0.52 2.65
CA LEU A 41 24.11 1.03 2.67
C LEU A 41 23.73 1.70 1.34
N TRP A 42 24.66 2.44 0.74
CA TRP A 42 24.49 3.02 -0.59
C TRP A 42 24.30 1.93 -1.64
N LEU A 43 25.16 0.91 -1.66
CA LEU A 43 25.04 -0.24 -2.56
C LEU A 43 23.70 -0.96 -2.36
N ALA A 44 23.26 -1.18 -1.13
CA ALA A 44 21.96 -1.74 -0.81
C ALA A 44 20.81 -0.89 -1.35
N PHE A 45 20.88 0.43 -1.16
CA PHE A 45 19.87 1.38 -1.61
C PHE A 45 19.72 1.40 -3.12
N ILE A 46 20.81 1.58 -3.87
CA ILE A 46 20.77 1.64 -5.35
C ILE A 46 20.37 0.28 -5.96
N THR A 47 20.68 -0.83 -5.27
CA THR A 47 20.27 -2.19 -5.67
C THR A 47 18.78 -2.41 -5.43
N ALA A 48 18.28 -2.07 -4.23
CA ALA A 48 16.86 -2.22 -3.87
C ALA A 48 15.95 -1.32 -4.73
N ALA A 49 16.43 -0.12 -5.06
CA ALA A 49 15.75 0.82 -5.95
C ALA A 49 15.91 0.47 -7.44
N THR A 50 16.69 -0.56 -7.79
CA THR A 50 16.99 -0.98 -9.17
C THR A 50 17.65 0.11 -10.04
N VAL A 51 18.29 1.10 -9.41
CA VAL A 51 18.97 2.21 -10.10
C VAL A 51 20.32 1.77 -10.65
N GLY A 52 21.14 1.15 -9.78
CA GLY A 52 22.46 0.61 -10.15
C GLY A 52 23.38 1.57 -10.91
N TYR A 53 23.80 2.66 -10.27
CA TYR A 53 24.69 3.66 -10.90
C TYR A 53 26.01 3.08 -11.43
N GLY A 54 26.46 1.94 -10.89
CA GLY A 54 27.65 1.23 -11.36
C GLY A 54 28.97 1.72 -10.78
N ASP A 55 28.91 2.69 -9.87
CA ASP A 55 30.01 3.16 -9.03
C ASP A 55 30.46 2.07 -8.03
N LEU A 56 29.49 1.39 -7.42
CA LEU A 56 29.70 0.22 -6.56
C LEU A 56 28.88 -0.95 -7.12
N VAL A 57 29.54 -2.10 -7.30
CA VAL A 57 28.91 -3.30 -7.84
C VAL A 57 29.36 -4.56 -7.09
N PRO A 58 28.46 -5.54 -6.88
CA PRO A 58 28.82 -6.81 -6.26
C PRO A 58 29.84 -7.57 -7.13
N SER A 59 31.06 -7.74 -6.61
CA SER A 59 32.17 -8.39 -7.31
C SER A 59 32.28 -9.88 -7.00
N THR A 60 31.89 -10.29 -5.78
CA THR A 60 31.98 -11.69 -5.34
C THR A 60 30.74 -12.49 -5.70
N ALA A 61 30.88 -13.82 -5.83
CA ALA A 61 29.72 -14.70 -6.09
C ALA A 61 28.67 -14.60 -4.96
N ALA A 62 29.13 -14.50 -3.71
CA ALA A 62 28.26 -14.37 -2.55
C ALA A 62 27.51 -13.03 -2.54
N SER A 63 28.19 -11.91 -2.80
CA SER A 63 27.55 -10.58 -2.84
C SER A 63 26.58 -10.44 -4.01
N ARG A 64 26.84 -11.11 -5.15
CA ARG A 64 25.92 -11.18 -6.29
C ARG A 64 24.63 -11.95 -5.98
N ILE A 65 24.75 -13.13 -5.36
CA ILE A 65 23.58 -13.90 -4.93
C ILE A 65 22.76 -13.08 -3.92
N PHE A 66 23.44 -12.41 -2.98
CA PHE A 66 22.79 -11.52 -2.02
C PHE A 66 22.05 -10.36 -2.70
N ALA A 67 22.67 -9.74 -3.71
CA ALA A 67 22.04 -8.66 -4.48
C ALA A 67 20.74 -9.10 -5.17
N VAL A 68 20.66 -10.34 -5.69
CA VAL A 68 19.43 -10.88 -6.29
C VAL A 68 18.29 -10.90 -5.26
N PHE A 69 18.55 -11.34 -4.03
CA PHE A 69 17.54 -11.32 -2.97
C PHE A 69 17.08 -9.90 -2.62
N ILE A 70 18.00 -8.92 -2.63
CA ILE A 70 17.67 -7.51 -2.37
C ILE A 70 16.77 -6.95 -3.47
N VAL A 71 17.03 -7.27 -4.74
CA VAL A 71 16.17 -6.83 -5.85
C VAL A 71 14.75 -7.40 -5.70
N LEU A 72 14.62 -8.69 -5.39
CA LEU A 72 13.31 -9.32 -5.15
C LEU A 72 12.56 -8.67 -3.99
N LEU A 73 13.27 -8.37 -2.90
CA LEU A 73 12.71 -7.71 -1.74
C LEU A 73 12.29 -6.26 -2.04
N GLY A 74 13.13 -5.50 -2.75
CA GLY A 74 12.83 -4.14 -3.19
C GLY A 74 11.56 -4.09 -4.02
N TYR A 75 11.40 -5.03 -4.97
CA TYR A 75 10.20 -5.16 -5.78
C TYR A 75 8.96 -5.49 -4.94
N ALA A 76 9.07 -6.39 -3.95
CA ALA A 76 7.96 -6.73 -3.06
C ALA A 76 7.49 -5.52 -2.25
N ILE A 77 8.42 -4.72 -1.70
CA ILE A 77 8.10 -3.50 -0.96
C ILE A 77 7.45 -2.47 -1.89
N PHE A 78 8.02 -2.25 -3.08
CA PHE A 78 7.49 -1.29 -4.06
C PHE A 78 6.06 -1.66 -4.51
N SER A 79 5.82 -2.94 -4.77
CA SER A 79 4.49 -3.47 -5.09
C SER A 79 3.49 -3.22 -3.96
N LEU A 80 3.89 -3.46 -2.71
CA LEU A 80 3.01 -3.28 -1.55
C LEU A 80 2.70 -1.80 -1.28
N VAL A 81 3.68 -0.91 -1.46
CA VAL A 81 3.46 0.54 -1.39
C VAL A 81 2.48 0.98 -2.48
N THR A 82 2.67 0.51 -3.72
CA THR A 82 1.78 0.80 -4.85
C THR A 82 0.35 0.32 -4.57
N ALA A 83 0.19 -0.93 -4.10
CA ALA A 83 -1.11 -1.49 -3.72
C ALA A 83 -1.77 -0.71 -2.57
N SER A 84 -0.99 -0.27 -1.59
CA SER A 84 -1.47 0.55 -0.48
C SER A 84 -2.01 1.89 -0.96
N ILE A 85 -1.30 2.54 -1.89
CA ILE A 85 -1.75 3.79 -2.51
C ILE A 85 -3.04 3.55 -3.29
N ALA A 86 -3.11 2.51 -4.13
CA ALA A 86 -4.32 2.16 -4.87
C ALA A 86 -5.53 1.92 -3.93
N ALA A 87 -5.32 1.24 -2.81
CA ALA A 87 -6.36 0.99 -1.82
C ALA A 87 -6.87 2.27 -1.13
N LEU A 88 -6.05 3.33 -1.05
CA LEU A 88 -6.51 4.63 -0.54
C LEU A 88 -7.50 5.27 -1.51
N PHE A 89 -7.23 5.22 -2.81
CA PHE A 89 -8.13 5.75 -3.84
C PHE A 89 -9.45 4.97 -3.91
N VAL A 90 -9.38 3.63 -3.95
CA VAL A 90 -10.57 2.77 -4.00
C VAL A 90 -11.47 2.97 -2.78
N GLY A 91 -10.89 3.17 -1.59
CA GLY A 91 -11.66 3.42 -0.37
C GLY A 91 -12.38 4.78 -0.33
N GLU A 92 -12.04 5.72 -1.21
CA GLU A 92 -12.79 6.98 -1.38
C GLU A 92 -13.99 6.78 -2.30
N ASP A 93 -13.81 6.04 -3.40
CA ASP A 93 -14.88 5.71 -4.35
C ASP A 93 -15.98 4.86 -3.70
N GLU A 94 -15.61 3.82 -2.94
CA GLU A 94 -16.55 2.91 -2.28
C GLU A 94 -17.47 3.65 -1.29
N LYS A 95 -16.93 4.65 -0.57
CA LYS A 95 -17.71 5.50 0.33
C LYS A 95 -18.65 6.46 -0.40
N GLY A 96 -18.29 6.88 -1.61
CA GLY A 96 -19.17 7.66 -2.47
C GLY A 96 -20.40 6.85 -2.85
N LEU A 97 -20.17 5.64 -3.35
CA LEU A 97 -21.20 4.71 -3.76
C LEU A 97 -22.13 4.32 -2.60
N GLU A 98 -21.58 4.02 -1.42
CA GLU A 98 -22.36 3.67 -0.23
C GLU A 98 -23.30 4.81 0.20
N LYS A 99 -22.84 6.07 0.14
CA LYS A 99 -23.66 7.24 0.46
C LYS A 99 -24.79 7.43 -0.54
N GLU A 100 -24.53 7.24 -1.82
CA GLU A 100 -25.52 7.37 -2.90
C GLU A 100 -26.60 6.29 -2.78
N LEU A 101 -26.19 5.03 -2.59
CA LEU A 101 -27.08 3.92 -2.34
C LEU A 101 -27.95 4.15 -1.08
N HIS A 102 -27.36 4.67 0.00
CA HIS A 102 -28.12 5.03 1.21
C HIS A 102 -29.08 6.21 0.99
N ALA A 103 -28.74 7.17 0.13
CA ALA A 103 -29.66 8.23 -0.24
C ALA A 103 -30.86 7.68 -1.01
N GLU A 104 -30.61 6.80 -1.99
CA GLU A 104 -31.65 6.18 -2.81
C GLU A 104 -32.59 5.29 -1.98
N ILE A 105 -32.05 4.45 -1.09
CA ILE A 105 -32.86 3.64 -0.15
C ILE A 105 -33.76 4.53 0.73
N ARG A 106 -33.26 5.69 1.18
CA ARG A 106 -34.06 6.63 1.99
C ARG A 106 -35.21 7.21 1.17
N THR A 107 -34.96 7.60 -0.08
CA THR A 107 -35.97 8.15 -1.00
C THR A 107 -37.07 7.12 -1.30
N LEU A 108 -36.68 5.89 -1.68
CA LEU A 108 -37.64 4.81 -1.93
C LEU A 108 -38.48 4.49 -0.69
N ARG A 109 -37.87 4.48 0.50
CA ARG A 109 -38.60 4.28 1.77
C ARG A 109 -39.55 5.42 2.11
N SER A 110 -39.27 6.66 1.70
CA SER A 110 -40.25 7.75 1.86
C SER A 110 -41.43 7.60 0.91
N GLU A 111 -41.17 7.26 -0.35
CA GLU A 111 -42.23 7.06 -1.36
C GLU A 111 -43.18 5.93 -0.97
N ILE A 112 -42.64 4.78 -0.53
CA ILE A 112 -43.47 3.66 -0.03
C ILE A 112 -44.33 4.10 1.17
N ARG A 113 -43.78 4.91 2.09
CA ARG A 113 -44.52 5.42 3.25
C ARG A 113 -45.60 6.43 2.87
N GLU A 114 -45.43 7.14 1.76
CA GLU A 114 -46.41 8.09 1.25
C GLU A 114 -47.54 7.36 0.53
N LEU A 115 -47.21 6.46 -0.39
CA LEU A 115 -48.19 5.59 -1.07
C LEU A 115 -49.03 4.79 -0.07
N ARG A 116 -48.41 4.24 0.96
CA ARG A 116 -49.14 3.50 2.00
C ARG A 116 -50.13 4.38 2.75
N ARG A 117 -49.77 5.63 3.05
CA ARG A 117 -50.66 6.61 3.70
C ARG A 117 -51.82 7.01 2.78
N GLU A 118 -51.58 7.14 1.48
CA GLU A 118 -52.62 7.47 0.50
C GLU A 118 -53.63 6.32 0.36
N ILE A 119 -53.16 5.08 0.28
CA ILE A 119 -54.03 3.89 0.26
C ILE A 119 -54.87 3.79 1.55
N GLU A 120 -54.27 4.02 2.72
CA GLU A 120 -55.00 4.03 4.00
C GLU A 120 -56.08 5.12 4.03
N ARG A 121 -55.78 6.32 3.51
CA ARG A 121 -56.76 7.41 3.39
C ARG A 121 -57.94 7.02 2.48
N PHE A 122 -57.66 6.43 1.31
CA PHE A 122 -58.71 5.96 0.40
C PHE A 122 -59.55 4.83 1.00
N ARG A 123 -58.96 3.96 1.82
CA ARG A 123 -59.69 2.88 2.49
C ARG A 123 -60.64 3.40 3.57
N ASP A 124 -60.24 4.42 4.32
CA ASP A 124 -61.04 4.97 5.44
C ASP A 124 -62.14 5.94 4.97
N HIS A 125 -62.00 6.54 3.78
CA HIS A 125 -63.02 7.41 3.17
C HIS A 125 -63.31 6.94 1.73
N PRO A 126 -64.13 5.89 1.55
CA PRO A 126 -64.54 5.47 0.22
C PRO A 126 -65.42 6.55 -0.44
N PRO A 127 -65.30 6.76 -1.75
CA PRO A 127 -66.16 7.67 -2.51
C PRO A 127 -67.62 7.19 -2.57
#